data_AF-A0A7S4UYI7-F1
#
_entry.id   AF-A0A7S4UYI7-F1
#
_cell.length_a   1.000
_cell.length_b   1.000
_cell.length_c   1.000
_cell.angle_alpha   90.00
_cell.angle_beta   90.00
_cell.angle_gamma   90.00
#
_symmetry.space_group_name_H-M   'P 1'
#
loop_
_entity.id
_entity.type
_entity.pdbx_description
1 polymer ?
#
loop_
_entity_poly.entity_id
_entity_poly.type
_entity_poly.pdbx_seq_one_letter_code
_entity_poly.pdbx_strand_id
1 'polypeptide(L)'
;MVYLEHSGSRFWRCAKTAPRTVITSYGKCGFTGRTIKKTDFKNRQEADDYVSSQEATKRNCGYIDANDPSIPPNKGGGKSSGSSSSSSSSSKKKASLKSHSAPDLEDQEEEMTVDSGLAEVDAALSSRVVVHETLHARLALVDHSKNSDKYYILQVLVDGKKKKIKKGGSASKTGLDYYLFTRWGRTGTGGQCNLEGPFVGGENHAEKGFSNLFKSKTGVEWAKAVRGAPPKTGKYEYLESVSKGDKDASWYYYLTLDPFGKADGWYEYDKNNADEVESLYLQYVASKHVARLSARFIHSTSSGYTYKVNLGDLTQTNTNSGKARPIKRTTTGKPPS
;
A
#
# COMPACT_ATOMS: atom_id res chain seq x y z
N MET A 1 34.40 -10.17 22.07
CA MET A 1 32.98 -9.94 22.36
C MET A 1 32.13 -10.65 21.32
N VAL A 2 31.17 -11.47 21.74
CA VAL A 2 30.31 -12.27 20.86
C VAL A 2 28.90 -11.71 20.98
N TYR A 3 28.41 -11.05 19.94
CA TYR A 3 27.05 -10.54 19.88
C TYR A 3 26.17 -11.52 19.11
N LEU A 4 25.02 -11.84 19.69
CA LEU A 4 23.93 -12.61 19.10
C LEU A 4 22.70 -11.70 19.13
N GLU A 5 22.21 -11.31 17.95
CA GLU A 5 21.03 -10.45 17.82
C GLU A 5 20.03 -11.04 16.84
N HIS A 6 18.77 -10.79 17.17
CA HIS A 6 17.58 -11.30 16.50
C HIS A 6 16.75 -10.09 16.04
N SER A 7 16.82 -9.75 14.75
CA SER A 7 15.86 -8.82 14.14
C SER A 7 15.44 -9.37 12.78
N GLY A 8 14.26 -9.98 12.72
CA GLY A 8 13.80 -10.62 11.49
C GLY A 8 14.78 -11.69 10.97
N SER A 9 14.51 -12.18 9.77
CA SER A 9 15.17 -13.39 9.27
C SER A 9 16.67 -13.27 8.98
N ARG A 10 17.41 -12.19 9.31
CA ARG A 10 18.84 -12.06 8.93
C ARG A 10 19.71 -11.64 10.12
N PHE A 11 20.96 -12.08 10.12
CA PHE A 11 21.96 -11.67 11.10
C PHE A 11 23.22 -11.15 10.39
N TRP A 12 23.93 -10.24 11.05
CA TRP A 12 25.24 -9.75 10.66
C TRP A 12 26.10 -9.65 11.93
N ARG A 13 27.30 -10.23 11.90
CA ARG A 13 28.21 -10.33 13.04
C ARG A 13 29.63 -10.03 12.61
N CYS A 14 30.29 -9.13 13.32
CA CYS A 14 31.72 -8.87 13.17
C CYS A 14 32.40 -9.23 14.49
N ALA A 15 33.44 -10.07 14.44
CA ALA A 15 34.18 -10.46 15.63
C ALA A 15 35.67 -10.54 15.34
N LYS A 16 36.47 -9.88 16.18
CA LYS A 16 37.91 -10.07 16.18
C LYS A 16 38.25 -11.44 16.75
N THR A 17 38.97 -12.26 16.00
CA THR A 17 39.37 -13.62 16.44
C THR A 17 40.87 -13.73 16.71
N ALA A 18 41.66 -12.75 16.26
CA ALA A 18 43.07 -12.59 16.59
C ALA A 18 43.44 -11.09 16.48
N PRO A 19 44.60 -10.63 16.95
CA PRO A 19 44.96 -9.21 16.96
C PRO A 19 44.81 -8.50 15.61
N ARG A 20 44.95 -9.24 14.50
CA ARG A 20 44.88 -8.73 13.12
C ARG A 20 43.76 -9.38 12.29
N THR A 21 42.93 -10.22 12.88
CA THR A 21 41.96 -11.02 12.13
C THR A 21 40.56 -10.71 12.59
N VAL A 22 39.71 -10.38 11.62
CA VAL A 22 38.28 -10.16 11.85
C VAL A 22 37.48 -11.15 11.02
N ILE A 23 36.52 -11.80 11.68
CA ILE A 23 35.53 -12.64 11.02
C ILE A 23 34.23 -11.84 10.91
N THR A 24 33.79 -11.63 9.68
CA THR A 24 32.47 -11.11 9.37
C THR A 24 31.58 -12.28 8.96
N SER A 25 30.39 -12.38 9.55
CA SER A 25 29.41 -13.42 9.28
C SER A 25 28.07 -12.80 8.98
N TYR A 26 27.45 -13.21 7.89
CA TYR A 26 26.10 -12.76 7.56
C TYR A 26 25.29 -13.93 6.99
N GLY A 27 23.98 -13.91 7.23
CA GLY A 27 23.13 -15.00 6.81
C GLY A 27 21.67 -14.82 7.22
N LYS A 28 20.84 -15.81 6.85
CA LYS A 28 19.44 -15.85 7.23
C LYS A 28 19.27 -16.73 8.47
N CYS A 29 18.64 -16.23 9.53
CA CYS A 29 18.37 -16.98 10.75
C CYS A 29 17.50 -18.21 10.42
N GLY A 30 17.95 -19.41 10.83
CA GLY A 30 17.26 -20.69 10.56
C GLY A 30 17.48 -21.28 9.15
N PHE A 31 18.44 -20.78 8.36
CA PHE A 31 18.81 -21.34 7.06
C PHE A 31 20.27 -21.81 7.06
N THR A 32 20.58 -22.90 6.36
CA THR A 32 21.92 -23.52 6.31
C THR A 32 22.97 -22.75 5.50
N GLY A 33 22.63 -21.57 4.96
CA GLY A 33 23.54 -20.71 4.22
C GLY A 33 24.07 -19.54 5.06
N ARG A 34 25.18 -19.75 5.78
CA ARG A 34 25.95 -18.67 6.41
C ARG A 34 27.17 -18.37 5.56
N THR A 35 27.34 -17.11 5.16
CA THR A 35 28.60 -16.67 4.56
C THR A 35 29.52 -16.18 5.67
N ILE A 36 30.73 -16.73 5.71
CA ILE A 36 31.78 -16.32 6.65
C ILE A 36 32.92 -15.77 5.82
N LYS A 37 33.24 -14.49 6.04
CA LYS A 37 34.41 -13.85 5.48
C LYS A 37 35.42 -13.62 6.58
N LYS A 38 36.58 -14.25 6.47
CA LYS A 38 37.75 -13.95 7.29
C LYS A 38 38.56 -12.87 6.59
N THR A 39 38.99 -11.87 7.31
CA THR A 39 39.84 -10.80 6.77
C THR A 39 41.00 -10.57 7.72
N ASP A 40 42.19 -10.67 7.17
CA ASP A 40 43.45 -10.45 7.88
C ASP A 40 43.98 -9.06 7.50
N PHE A 41 44.24 -8.24 8.51
CA PHE A 41 44.66 -6.85 8.38
C PHE A 41 46.18 -6.73 8.55
N LYS A 42 46.77 -5.62 8.08
CA LYS A 42 48.23 -5.45 8.14
C LYS A 42 48.73 -5.20 9.56
N ASN A 43 47.88 -4.67 10.43
CA ASN A 43 48.20 -4.43 11.84
C ASN A 43 46.91 -4.45 12.67
N ARG A 44 47.08 -4.35 13.99
CA ARG A 44 45.97 -4.36 14.96
C ARG A 44 45.05 -3.14 14.79
N GLN A 45 45.63 -1.98 14.53
CA GLN A 45 44.89 -0.72 14.37
C GLN A 45 43.91 -0.80 13.21
N GLU A 46 44.35 -1.31 12.05
CA GLU A 46 43.46 -1.50 10.88
C GLU A 46 42.31 -2.47 11.17
N ALA A 47 42.53 -3.52 11.98
CA ALA A 47 41.46 -4.42 12.39
C ALA A 47 40.46 -3.73 13.35
N ASP A 48 40.96 -2.87 14.24
CA ASP A 48 40.15 -2.05 15.15
C ASP A 48 39.31 -0.99 14.40
N ASP A 49 39.93 -0.30 13.44
CA ASP A 49 39.26 0.68 12.58
C ASP A 49 38.19 0.01 11.72
N TYR A 50 38.48 -1.18 11.19
CA TYR A 50 37.50 -1.96 10.45
C TYR A 50 36.30 -2.32 11.32
N VAL A 51 36.49 -2.90 12.52
CA VAL A 51 35.38 -3.22 13.43
C VAL A 51 34.54 -1.98 13.75
N SER A 52 35.19 -0.85 14.07
CA SER A 52 34.53 0.43 14.37
C SER A 52 33.73 0.98 13.18
N SER A 53 34.27 0.89 11.96
CA SER A 53 33.57 1.30 10.74
C SER A 53 32.31 0.47 10.47
N GLN A 54 32.35 -0.81 10.84
CA GLN A 54 31.21 -1.68 10.68
C GLN A 54 30.13 -1.41 11.75
N GLU A 55 30.51 -1.00 12.96
CA GLU A 55 29.55 -0.52 13.98
C GLU A 55 28.83 0.75 13.56
N ALA A 56 29.54 1.70 12.93
CA ALA A 56 28.91 2.90 12.36
C ALA A 56 27.92 2.53 11.24
N THR A 57 28.30 1.58 10.37
CA THR A 57 27.43 1.06 9.32
C THR A 57 26.20 0.34 9.89
N LYS A 58 26.38 -0.42 11.00
CA LYS A 58 25.30 -1.08 11.74
C LYS A 58 24.24 -0.06 12.18
N ARG A 59 24.66 1.04 12.83
CA ARG A 59 23.76 2.11 13.30
C ARG A 59 23.02 2.79 12.15
N ASN A 60 23.73 3.15 11.07
CA ASN A 60 23.14 3.84 9.92
C ASN A 60 22.11 2.98 9.16
N CYS A 61 22.26 1.66 9.18
CA CYS A 61 21.34 0.71 8.54
C CYS A 61 20.17 0.28 9.45
N GLY A 62 20.03 0.88 10.64
CA GLY A 62 18.91 0.59 11.55
C GLY A 62 19.02 -0.75 12.29
N TYR A 63 20.22 -1.32 12.40
CA TYR A 63 20.46 -2.49 13.24
C TYR A 63 20.68 -2.04 14.69
N ILE A 64 19.82 -2.48 15.60
CA ILE A 64 19.82 -2.07 17.02
C ILE A 64 20.47 -3.17 17.88
N ASP A 65 21.21 -2.78 18.92
CA ASP A 65 21.87 -3.70 19.85
C ASP A 65 20.86 -4.33 20.83
N ALA A 66 20.85 -5.65 20.99
CA ALA A 66 19.89 -6.32 21.88
C ALA A 66 20.22 -6.15 23.38
N ASN A 67 21.39 -5.62 23.72
CA ASN A 67 21.82 -5.41 25.10
C ASN A 67 21.98 -3.92 25.48
N ASP A 68 21.28 -2.99 24.82
CA ASP A 68 21.18 -1.61 25.32
C ASP A 68 20.22 -1.56 26.53
N PRO A 69 20.73 -1.37 27.78
CA PRO A 69 19.90 -1.36 28.98
C PRO A 69 18.97 -0.15 29.07
N SER A 70 19.05 0.81 28.13
CA SER A 70 18.16 1.98 28.08
C SER A 70 16.84 1.73 27.34
N ILE A 71 16.64 0.56 26.73
CA ILE A 71 15.45 0.26 25.92
C ILE A 71 14.55 -0.75 26.66
N PRO A 72 13.27 -0.42 26.97
CA PRO A 72 12.38 -1.33 27.69
C PRO A 72 12.00 -2.57 26.84
N PRO A 73 11.87 -3.75 27.47
CA PRO A 73 11.66 -5.01 26.75
C PRO A 73 10.28 -5.05 26.07
N ASN A 74 10.28 -5.02 24.73
CA ASN A 74 9.05 -5.10 23.95
C ASN A 74 8.58 -6.56 23.83
N LYS A 75 7.48 -6.90 24.53
CA LYS A 75 6.81 -8.20 24.44
C LYS A 75 5.86 -8.22 23.24
N GLY A 76 6.18 -9.06 22.26
CA GLY A 76 5.17 -9.83 21.52
C GLY A 76 4.83 -9.39 20.08
N GLY A 77 5.20 -10.28 19.13
CA GLY A 77 4.30 -10.73 18.05
C GLY A 77 4.16 -9.88 16.79
N GLY A 78 4.71 -10.38 15.67
CA GLY A 78 4.23 -9.99 14.34
C GLY A 78 5.25 -10.12 13.20
N LYS A 79 5.21 -11.26 12.49
CA LYS A 79 5.88 -11.50 11.21
C LYS A 79 5.66 -10.32 10.24
N SER A 80 6.74 -9.68 9.80
CA SER A 80 6.74 -8.85 8.59
C SER A 80 7.87 -9.27 7.64
N SER A 81 7.46 -9.49 6.40
CA SER A 81 8.25 -9.98 5.26
C SER A 81 9.17 -8.90 4.71
N GLY A 82 10.39 -9.32 4.38
CA GLY A 82 11.49 -8.45 3.97
C GLY A 82 11.24 -7.60 2.71
N SER A 83 11.64 -6.33 2.83
CA SER A 83 11.86 -5.39 1.75
C SER A 83 13.28 -5.59 1.20
N SER A 84 13.41 -5.83 -0.11
CA SER A 84 14.66 -5.84 -0.85
C SER A 84 15.15 -4.40 -1.05
N SER A 85 16.26 -4.03 -0.41
CA SER A 85 16.92 -2.74 -0.61
C SER A 85 17.71 -2.74 -1.92
N SER A 86 17.10 -2.22 -2.99
CA SER A 86 17.85 -1.69 -4.14
C SER A 86 18.21 -0.25 -3.85
N SER A 87 19.50 0.05 -3.81
CA SER A 87 20.07 1.38 -3.64
C SER A 87 19.77 2.27 -4.86
N SER A 88 18.73 3.09 -4.76
CA SER A 88 18.57 4.31 -5.55
C SER A 88 18.11 5.43 -4.62
N SER A 89 18.86 6.53 -4.58
CA SER A 89 18.71 7.66 -3.65
C SER A 89 17.47 8.52 -3.93
N SER A 90 16.27 7.93 -3.93
CA SER A 90 15.01 8.66 -4.05
C SER A 90 14.48 9.05 -2.66
N SER A 91 14.11 10.31 -2.48
CA SER A 91 13.39 10.76 -1.29
C SER A 91 12.02 10.07 -1.20
N LYS A 92 11.67 9.59 0.00
CA LYS A 92 10.34 9.06 0.31
C LYS A 92 9.60 10.07 1.17
N LYS A 93 8.41 10.47 0.75
CA LYS A 93 7.49 11.31 1.55
C LYS A 93 6.24 10.50 1.86
N LYS A 94 5.87 10.41 3.14
CA LYS A 94 4.68 9.66 3.61
C LYS A 94 3.72 10.61 4.30
N ALA A 95 2.42 10.48 4.01
CA ALA A 95 1.36 11.25 4.67
C ALA A 95 0.19 10.36 5.12
N SER A 96 -0.57 10.85 6.10
CA SER A 96 -1.80 10.23 6.61
C SER A 96 -3.01 10.95 6.02
N LEU A 97 -4.00 10.21 5.55
CA LEU A 97 -5.16 10.74 4.83
C LEU A 97 -6.45 10.62 5.66
N LYS A 98 -6.40 10.98 6.95
CA LYS A 98 -7.51 10.76 7.89
C LYS A 98 -8.77 11.58 7.56
N SER A 99 -8.61 12.74 6.94
CA SER A 99 -9.69 13.65 6.54
C SER A 99 -10.11 13.51 5.08
N HIS A 100 -9.47 12.60 4.33
CA HIS A 100 -9.77 12.41 2.92
C HIS A 100 -10.80 11.29 2.73
N SER A 101 -11.69 11.48 1.77
CA SER A 101 -12.55 10.41 1.25
C SER A 101 -11.70 9.26 0.74
N ALA A 102 -12.24 8.03 0.73
CA ALA A 102 -11.52 6.94 0.10
C ALA A 102 -11.34 7.23 -1.40
N PRO A 103 -10.36 6.57 -2.04
CA PRO A 103 -10.11 6.82 -3.44
C PRO A 103 -11.33 6.41 -4.26
N ASP A 104 -11.77 7.32 -5.12
CA ASP A 104 -12.80 7.03 -6.10
C ASP A 104 -12.36 5.86 -6.98
N LEU A 105 -13.25 4.88 -7.19
CA LEU A 105 -13.00 3.74 -8.06
C LEU A 105 -13.45 4.00 -9.50
N GLU A 106 -14.03 5.16 -9.84
CA GLU A 106 -14.28 5.48 -11.23
C GLU A 106 -12.95 5.58 -11.99
N ASP A 107 -12.70 4.64 -12.90
CA ASP A 107 -11.70 4.79 -13.96
C ASP A 107 -12.47 5.44 -15.11
N GLN A 108 -12.31 6.75 -15.31
CA GLN A 108 -12.75 7.34 -16.56
C GLN A 108 -11.84 6.76 -17.65
N GLU A 109 -12.36 5.89 -18.51
CA GLU A 109 -11.60 5.27 -19.61
C GLU A 109 -10.87 6.29 -20.50
N GLU A 110 -11.22 7.58 -20.42
CA GLU A 110 -10.60 8.68 -21.17
C GLU A 110 -9.65 9.57 -20.35
N GLU A 111 -9.63 9.49 -19.01
CA GLU A 111 -8.72 10.29 -18.17
C GLU A 111 -8.15 9.44 -17.02
N MET A 112 -6.90 9.01 -17.16
CA MET A 112 -6.11 8.45 -16.06
C MET A 112 -5.83 9.57 -15.04
N THR A 113 -6.77 9.79 -14.11
CA THR A 113 -6.69 10.86 -13.14
C THR A 113 -5.65 10.57 -12.06
N VAL A 114 -4.90 11.59 -11.68
CA VAL A 114 -3.97 11.56 -10.55
C VAL A 114 -4.76 11.40 -9.26
N ASP A 115 -4.37 10.46 -8.39
CA ASP A 115 -5.05 10.26 -7.11
C ASP A 115 -4.98 11.53 -6.26
N SER A 116 -6.14 11.94 -5.73
CA SER A 116 -6.30 13.16 -4.92
C SER A 116 -5.39 13.21 -3.69
N GLY A 117 -5.02 12.03 -3.15
CA GLY A 117 -4.10 11.90 -2.03
C GLY A 117 -2.67 12.35 -2.33
N LEU A 118 -2.30 12.61 -3.59
CA LEU A 118 -1.01 13.18 -3.94
C LEU A 118 -0.86 14.63 -3.44
N ALA A 119 -1.94 15.41 -3.46
CA ALA A 119 -1.91 16.82 -3.06
C ALA A 119 -1.47 16.99 -1.59
N GLU A 120 -1.77 16.01 -0.75
CA GLU A 120 -1.36 15.97 0.67
C GLU A 120 0.14 15.75 0.88
N VAL A 121 0.81 15.16 -0.12
CA VAL A 121 2.25 14.91 -0.06
C VAL A 121 3.03 16.00 -0.79
N ASP A 122 2.48 16.47 -1.91
CA ASP A 122 3.11 17.47 -2.77
C ASP A 122 2.05 18.15 -3.69
N ALA A 123 1.30 19.12 -3.14
CA ALA A 123 0.28 19.89 -3.87
C ALA A 123 0.79 20.58 -5.14
N ALA A 124 2.05 21.03 -5.13
CA ALA A 124 2.66 21.62 -6.30
C ALA A 124 2.85 20.56 -7.41
N LEU A 125 3.25 19.35 -7.05
CA LEU A 125 3.39 18.23 -8.00
C LEU A 125 2.04 17.78 -8.53
N SER A 126 1.03 17.64 -7.68
CA SER A 126 -0.29 17.10 -8.07
C SER A 126 -0.98 17.90 -9.17
N SER A 127 -0.74 19.21 -9.26
CA SER A 127 -1.33 20.08 -10.28
C SER A 127 -0.69 20.00 -11.67
N ARG A 128 0.41 19.25 -11.84
CA ARG A 128 1.19 19.26 -13.10
C ARG A 128 1.62 17.89 -13.62
N VAL A 129 1.53 16.86 -12.78
CA VAL A 129 1.85 15.50 -13.22
C VAL A 129 0.67 14.88 -13.95
N VAL A 130 0.98 13.92 -14.81
CA VAL A 130 0.01 13.00 -15.39
C VAL A 130 0.33 11.58 -14.95
N VAL A 131 -0.67 10.71 -14.90
CA VAL A 131 -0.46 9.28 -14.66
C VAL A 131 0.16 8.66 -15.92
N HIS A 132 1.12 7.76 -15.72
CA HIS A 132 1.74 7.01 -16.80
C HIS A 132 0.75 6.05 -17.45
N GLU A 133 0.71 6.04 -18.79
CA GLU A 133 -0.28 5.33 -19.60
C GLU A 133 -0.49 3.87 -19.20
N THR A 134 0.61 3.15 -18.95
CA THR A 134 0.56 1.72 -18.69
C THR A 134 0.97 1.32 -17.28
N LEU A 135 1.38 2.26 -16.41
CA LEU A 135 2.01 1.92 -15.11
C LEU A 135 1.18 2.41 -13.94
N HIS A 136 -0.04 1.89 -13.87
CA HIS A 136 -1.01 2.19 -12.84
C HIS A 136 -1.84 0.93 -12.51
N ALA A 137 -2.21 0.76 -11.24
CA ALA A 137 -2.99 -0.40 -10.80
C ALA A 137 -3.81 -0.08 -9.55
N ARG A 138 -5.03 -0.61 -9.51
CA ARG A 138 -5.90 -0.64 -8.33
C ARG A 138 -6.05 -2.08 -7.86
N LEU A 139 -5.84 -2.28 -6.57
CA LEU A 139 -5.78 -3.60 -5.97
C LEU A 139 -6.72 -3.71 -4.77
N ALA A 140 -7.34 -4.88 -4.58
CA ALA A 140 -8.13 -5.19 -3.38
C ALA A 140 -7.63 -6.45 -2.68
N LEU A 141 -7.69 -6.46 -1.34
CA LEU A 141 -7.48 -7.65 -0.52
C LEU A 141 -8.67 -7.80 0.42
N VAL A 142 -9.53 -8.76 0.09
CA VAL A 142 -10.74 -9.08 0.84
C VAL A 142 -10.54 -10.41 1.56
N ASP A 143 -10.68 -10.39 2.88
CA ASP A 143 -10.62 -11.56 3.76
C ASP A 143 -11.85 -11.54 4.69
N HIS A 144 -12.87 -12.32 4.30
CA HIS A 144 -14.13 -12.40 5.02
C HIS A 144 -13.96 -12.96 6.43
N SER A 145 -13.03 -13.89 6.62
CA SER A 145 -12.78 -14.52 7.93
C SER A 145 -12.22 -13.54 8.96
N LYS A 146 -11.56 -12.48 8.49
CA LYS A 146 -10.93 -11.46 9.34
C LYS A 146 -11.66 -10.13 9.34
N ASN A 147 -12.83 -10.03 8.70
CA ASN A 147 -13.51 -8.73 8.49
C ASN A 147 -12.52 -7.67 7.96
N SER A 148 -11.73 -8.06 6.97
CA SER A 148 -10.66 -7.23 6.42
C SER A 148 -10.93 -6.99 4.94
N ASP A 149 -11.06 -5.72 4.59
CA ASP A 149 -11.14 -5.25 3.21
C ASP A 149 -10.19 -4.06 3.08
N LYS A 150 -9.18 -4.24 2.24
CA LYS A 150 -8.09 -3.27 2.05
C LYS A 150 -7.93 -2.97 0.58
N TYR A 151 -7.61 -1.73 0.30
CA TYR A 151 -7.24 -1.30 -1.05
C TYR A 151 -5.77 -0.92 -1.12
N TYR A 152 -5.21 -0.98 -2.32
CA TYR A 152 -3.88 -0.47 -2.64
C TYR A 152 -3.87 0.10 -4.05
N ILE A 153 -3.45 1.36 -4.18
CA ILE A 153 -3.31 2.08 -5.44
C ILE A 153 -1.83 2.28 -5.72
N LEU A 154 -1.44 2.07 -6.97
CA LEU A 154 -0.11 2.34 -7.50
C LEU A 154 -0.27 3.20 -8.74
N GLN A 155 0.44 4.33 -8.81
CA GLN A 155 0.50 5.19 -9.99
C GLN A 155 1.94 5.63 -10.22
N VAL A 156 2.50 5.31 -11.39
CA VAL A 156 3.69 6.03 -11.86
C VAL A 156 3.21 7.38 -12.41
N LEU A 157 3.88 8.45 -11.99
CA LEU A 157 3.53 9.82 -12.35
C LEU A 157 4.66 10.43 -13.18
N VAL A 158 4.30 11.17 -14.21
CA VAL A 158 5.23 11.83 -15.14
C VAL A 158 5.11 13.34 -14.99
N ASP A 159 6.21 14.01 -14.62
CA ASP A 159 6.30 15.47 -14.58
C ASP A 159 7.01 15.98 -15.84
N GLY A 160 6.24 16.68 -16.69
CA GLY A 160 6.72 17.27 -17.95
C GLY A 160 7.62 18.49 -17.79
N LYS A 161 7.82 18.99 -16.57
CA LYS A 161 8.56 20.22 -16.34
C LYS A 161 10.06 20.02 -16.54
N LYS A 162 10.60 20.52 -17.67
CA LYS A 162 12.05 20.56 -17.93
C LYS A 162 12.79 21.27 -16.80
N LYS A 163 13.58 20.54 -16.00
CA LYS A 163 14.49 21.16 -15.03
C LYS A 163 15.65 21.84 -15.74
N LYS A 164 15.93 23.10 -15.37
CA LYS A 164 17.25 23.71 -15.64
C LYS A 164 18.29 22.85 -14.95
N ILE A 165 19.17 22.22 -15.72
CA ILE A 165 20.25 21.39 -15.21
C ILE A 165 21.13 22.27 -14.32
N LYS A 166 21.09 22.04 -13.00
CA LYS A 166 22.08 22.65 -12.10
C LYS A 166 23.44 22.06 -12.48
N LYS A 167 24.46 22.91 -12.65
CA LYS A 167 25.84 22.50 -12.96
C LYS A 167 26.26 21.39 -11.98
N GLY A 168 26.47 20.17 -12.48
CA GLY A 168 26.86 19.00 -11.69
C GLY A 168 25.74 18.02 -11.27
N GLY A 169 24.47 18.28 -11.62
CA GLY A 169 23.38 17.32 -11.39
C GLY A 169 23.16 16.38 -12.59
N SER A 170 23.02 15.08 -12.34
CA SER A 170 22.55 14.13 -13.36
C SER A 170 21.10 14.45 -13.73
N ALA A 171 20.89 15.03 -14.91
CA ALA A 171 19.57 15.20 -15.47
C ALA A 171 19.02 13.85 -15.97
N SER A 172 17.70 13.68 -15.90
CA SER A 172 17.02 12.64 -16.69
C SER A 172 17.35 12.83 -18.18
N LYS A 173 17.78 11.77 -18.87
CA LYS A 173 18.11 11.81 -20.31
C LYS A 173 16.94 12.31 -21.17
N THR A 174 15.70 12.10 -20.72
CA THR A 174 14.47 12.51 -21.43
C THR A 174 13.97 13.89 -21.02
N GLY A 175 14.54 14.50 -19.97
CA GLY A 175 14.06 15.77 -19.41
C GLY A 175 12.77 15.66 -18.59
N LEU A 176 12.25 14.44 -18.40
CA LEU A 176 11.07 14.13 -17.57
C LEU A 176 11.50 13.59 -16.21
N ASP A 177 10.78 13.98 -15.17
CA ASP A 177 10.92 13.39 -13.84
C ASP A 177 9.79 12.37 -13.61
N TYR A 178 10.16 11.20 -13.07
CA TYR A 178 9.21 10.13 -12.79
C TYR A 178 9.11 9.90 -11.29
N TYR A 179 7.89 9.62 -10.83
CA TYR A 179 7.57 9.35 -9.44
C TYR A 179 6.71 8.09 -9.34
N LEU A 180 6.71 7.46 -8.17
CA LEU A 180 5.81 6.36 -7.84
C LEU A 180 4.97 6.81 -6.65
N PHE A 181 3.70 7.04 -6.89
CA PHE A 181 2.70 7.30 -5.87
C PHE A 181 1.99 6.01 -5.48
N THR A 182 1.77 5.86 -4.18
CA THR A 182 1.04 4.73 -3.61
C THR A 182 0.09 5.20 -2.55
N ARG A 183 -1.10 4.60 -2.49
CA ARG A 183 -2.10 4.86 -1.46
C ARG A 183 -2.71 3.55 -0.98
N TRP A 184 -2.93 3.39 0.32
CA TRP A 184 -3.50 2.17 0.88
C TRP A 184 -4.27 2.43 2.17
N GLY A 185 -5.27 1.60 2.44
CA GLY A 185 -6.12 1.77 3.60
C GLY A 185 -7.13 0.63 3.75
N ARG A 186 -8.05 0.81 4.70
CA ARG A 186 -9.28 0.02 4.73
C ARG A 186 -10.27 0.63 3.74
N THR A 187 -11.05 -0.19 3.06
CA THR A 187 -12.11 0.28 2.16
C THR A 187 -13.10 1.17 2.91
N GLY A 188 -13.51 2.30 2.31
CA GLY A 188 -14.26 3.38 2.98
C GLY A 188 -13.42 4.39 3.78
N THR A 189 -12.09 4.31 3.76
CA THR A 189 -11.21 5.27 4.47
C THR A 189 -10.20 5.92 3.55
N GLY A 190 -9.77 7.15 3.84
CA GLY A 190 -8.74 7.82 3.06
C GLY A 190 -7.35 7.16 3.12
N GLY A 191 -7.05 6.42 4.19
CA GLY A 191 -5.84 5.59 4.32
C GLY A 191 -4.54 6.35 4.58
N GLN A 192 -3.45 5.87 3.97
CA GLN A 192 -2.11 6.45 3.97
C GLN A 192 -1.59 6.50 2.54
N CYS A 193 -0.71 7.44 2.26
CA CYS A 193 -0.03 7.51 0.98
C CYS A 193 1.48 7.70 1.12
N ASN A 194 2.19 7.38 0.05
CA ASN A 194 3.63 7.55 -0.06
C ASN A 194 4.01 7.91 -1.50
N LEU A 195 4.87 8.93 -1.63
CA LEU A 195 5.45 9.38 -2.87
C LEU A 195 6.95 9.07 -2.86
N GLU A 196 7.40 8.29 -3.85
CA GLU A 196 8.81 8.02 -4.09
C GLU A 196 9.26 8.71 -5.36
N GLY A 197 10.41 9.38 -5.30
CA GLY A 197 11.01 10.06 -6.43
C GLY A 197 11.42 11.50 -6.11
N PRO A 198 11.91 12.25 -7.12
CA PRO A 198 12.06 11.82 -8.51
C PRO A 198 13.08 10.69 -8.67
N PHE A 199 12.82 9.73 -9.55
CA PHE A 199 13.73 8.61 -9.79
C PHE A 199 14.93 9.03 -10.66
N VAL A 200 16.13 8.97 -10.06
CA VAL A 200 17.39 9.07 -10.81
C VAL A 200 17.48 7.84 -11.72
N GLY A 201 17.48 8.04 -13.04
CA GLY A 201 17.38 6.96 -14.03
C GLY A 201 16.09 6.98 -14.86
N GLY A 202 15.17 7.90 -14.56
CA GLY A 202 13.96 8.12 -15.34
C GLY A 202 12.97 6.97 -15.24
N GLU A 203 12.26 6.73 -16.34
CA GLU A 203 11.15 5.77 -16.45
C GLU A 203 11.53 4.36 -15.99
N ASN A 204 12.66 3.82 -16.45
CA ASN A 204 13.09 2.45 -16.15
C ASN A 204 13.20 2.16 -14.64
N HIS A 205 13.60 3.16 -13.85
CA HIS A 205 13.69 3.01 -12.40
C HIS A 205 12.31 3.08 -11.74
N ALA A 206 11.42 3.94 -12.24
CA ALA A 206 10.04 4.01 -11.79
C ALA A 206 9.27 2.72 -12.13
N GLU A 207 9.41 2.19 -13.35
CA GLU A 207 8.84 0.93 -13.80
C GLU A 207 9.32 -0.25 -12.95
N LYS A 208 10.62 -0.31 -12.65
CA LYS A 208 11.18 -1.33 -11.77
C LYS A 208 10.62 -1.22 -10.35
N GLY A 209 10.49 -0.01 -9.81
CA GLY A 209 9.88 0.25 -8.51
C GLY A 209 8.43 -0.21 -8.46
N PHE A 210 7.65 0.18 -9.48
CA PHE A 210 6.25 -0.21 -9.66
C PHE A 210 6.09 -1.73 -9.76
N SER A 211 6.82 -2.38 -10.67
CA SER A 211 6.74 -3.83 -10.93
C SER A 211 7.11 -4.65 -9.70
N ASN A 212 8.15 -4.24 -8.97
CA ASN A 212 8.55 -4.89 -7.72
C ASN A 212 7.47 -4.77 -6.65
N LEU A 213 6.87 -3.58 -6.50
CA LEU A 213 5.83 -3.35 -5.52
C LEU A 213 4.55 -4.11 -5.87
N PHE A 214 4.12 -4.05 -7.14
CA PHE A 214 3.00 -4.81 -7.66
C PHE A 214 3.17 -6.31 -7.37
N LYS A 215 4.31 -6.90 -7.79
CA LYS A 215 4.63 -8.31 -7.53
C LYS A 215 4.65 -8.64 -6.04
N SER A 216 5.14 -7.74 -5.19
CA SER A 216 5.12 -7.94 -3.73
C SER A 216 3.67 -8.06 -3.20
N LYS A 217 2.75 -7.24 -3.71
CA LYS A 217 1.35 -7.19 -3.27
C LYS A 217 0.48 -8.29 -3.89
N THR A 218 0.65 -8.60 -5.17
CA THR A 218 -0.18 -9.57 -5.90
C THR A 218 0.45 -10.96 -6.00
N GLY A 219 1.78 -11.03 -5.88
CA GLY A 219 2.55 -12.24 -6.17
C GLY A 219 2.69 -12.54 -7.67
N VAL A 220 2.27 -11.65 -8.56
CA VAL A 220 2.30 -11.82 -10.03
C VAL A 220 3.23 -10.77 -10.63
N GLU A 221 4.00 -11.16 -11.64
CA GLU A 221 4.81 -10.20 -12.41
C GLU A 221 3.91 -9.24 -13.17
N TRP A 222 4.26 -7.95 -13.22
CA TRP A 222 3.46 -6.95 -13.94
C TRP A 222 3.21 -7.35 -15.41
N ALA A 223 4.25 -7.79 -16.11
CA ALA A 223 4.16 -8.23 -17.51
C ALA A 223 3.27 -9.47 -17.75
N LYS A 224 2.83 -10.15 -16.68
CA LYS A 224 1.93 -11.32 -16.74
C LYS A 224 0.60 -11.06 -16.01
N ALA A 225 0.39 -9.84 -15.54
CA ALA A 225 -0.80 -9.49 -14.79
C ALA A 225 -1.99 -9.39 -15.72
N VAL A 226 -3.10 -9.98 -15.31
CA VAL A 226 -4.39 -9.88 -15.99
C VAL A 226 -5.37 -9.27 -14.99
N ARG A 227 -6.06 -8.21 -15.39
CA ARG A 227 -7.11 -7.58 -14.58
C ARG A 227 -8.24 -8.58 -14.32
N GLY A 228 -8.84 -8.52 -13.14
CA GLY A 228 -9.93 -9.41 -12.73
C GLY A 228 -9.54 -10.89 -12.54
N ALA A 229 -8.26 -11.25 -12.68
CA ALA A 229 -7.81 -12.62 -12.43
C ALA A 229 -7.86 -12.95 -10.92
N PRO A 230 -8.20 -14.19 -10.53
CA PRO A 230 -8.25 -14.59 -9.13
C PRO A 230 -6.92 -14.30 -8.39
N PRO A 231 -6.96 -13.71 -7.18
CA PRO A 231 -5.75 -13.43 -6.43
C PRO A 231 -5.08 -14.72 -5.94
N LYS A 232 -3.76 -14.65 -5.74
CA LYS A 232 -3.06 -15.67 -4.95
C LYS A 232 -3.51 -15.61 -3.49
N THR A 233 -3.47 -16.73 -2.78
CA THR A 233 -3.85 -16.81 -1.37
C THR A 233 -3.14 -15.76 -0.53
N GLY A 234 -3.93 -14.91 0.16
CA GLY A 234 -3.41 -13.85 1.02
C GLY A 234 -2.72 -12.69 0.29
N LYS A 235 -2.91 -12.58 -1.03
CA LYS A 235 -2.39 -11.50 -1.87
C LYS A 235 -3.53 -10.65 -2.43
N TYR A 236 -3.17 -9.45 -2.87
CA TYR A 236 -4.12 -8.54 -3.48
C TYR A 236 -4.52 -9.04 -4.87
N GLU A 237 -5.80 -8.86 -5.20
CA GLU A 237 -6.38 -8.98 -6.52
C GLU A 237 -6.11 -7.73 -7.34
N TYR A 238 -5.76 -7.89 -8.61
CA TYR A 238 -5.69 -6.78 -9.57
C TYR A 238 -7.07 -6.58 -10.17
N LEU A 239 -7.70 -5.45 -9.87
CA LEU A 239 -9.10 -5.20 -10.19
C LEU A 239 -9.33 -4.96 -11.68
N GLU A 240 -10.55 -5.26 -12.13
CA GLU A 240 -11.03 -4.90 -13.46
C GLU A 240 -11.24 -3.39 -13.56
N SER A 241 -10.99 -2.81 -14.74
CA SER A 241 -11.38 -1.42 -15.00
C SER A 241 -12.90 -1.32 -14.91
N VAL A 242 -13.40 -0.28 -14.25
CA VAL A 242 -14.84 -0.02 -14.17
C VAL A 242 -15.22 1.05 -15.16
N SER A 243 -16.40 0.93 -15.76
CA SER A 243 -17.00 2.01 -16.54
C SER A 243 -17.44 3.15 -15.62
N LYS A 244 -17.62 4.35 -16.18
CA LYS A 244 -18.23 5.48 -15.47
C LYS A 244 -19.59 5.08 -14.86
N GLY A 245 -19.82 5.50 -13.62
CA GLY A 245 -21.07 5.28 -12.92
C GLY A 245 -22.24 6.05 -13.55
N ASP A 246 -23.45 5.64 -13.18
CA ASP A 246 -24.63 6.44 -13.48
C ASP A 246 -24.67 7.63 -12.50
N LYS A 247 -24.60 8.84 -13.04
CA LYS A 247 -24.61 10.09 -12.24
C LYS A 247 -25.87 10.25 -11.39
N ASP A 248 -26.96 9.58 -11.76
CA ASP A 248 -28.24 9.61 -11.07
C ASP A 248 -28.40 8.37 -10.16
N ALA A 249 -27.33 7.60 -9.96
CA ALA A 249 -27.32 6.46 -9.05
C ALA A 249 -27.39 6.90 -7.59
N SER A 250 -28.39 6.40 -6.88
CA SER A 250 -28.51 6.53 -5.42
C SER A 250 -28.64 5.17 -4.76
N TRP A 251 -28.06 5.04 -3.58
CA TRP A 251 -28.15 3.84 -2.73
C TRP A 251 -29.05 4.11 -1.53
N TYR A 252 -29.91 3.13 -1.24
CA TYR A 252 -30.83 3.17 -0.11
C TYR A 252 -30.69 1.93 0.75
N TYR A 253 -30.96 2.06 2.05
CA TYR A 253 -31.12 0.95 2.97
C TYR A 253 -32.49 0.99 3.63
N TYR A 254 -33.06 -0.19 3.88
CA TYR A 254 -34.34 -0.29 4.57
C TYR A 254 -34.16 -0.37 6.09
N LEU A 255 -34.87 0.48 6.83
CA LEU A 255 -34.95 0.43 8.28
C LEU A 255 -36.27 -0.21 8.72
N THR A 256 -36.17 -1.11 9.69
CA THR A 256 -37.30 -1.59 10.49
C THR A 256 -36.97 -1.49 11.97
N LEU A 257 -37.97 -1.09 12.76
CA LEU A 257 -37.92 -1.06 14.22
C LEU A 257 -36.67 -0.31 14.71
N ASP A 258 -36.55 0.96 14.32
CA ASP A 258 -35.43 1.79 14.73
C ASP A 258 -35.56 2.17 16.22
N PRO A 259 -34.52 1.93 17.05
CA PRO A 259 -34.57 2.20 18.48
C PRO A 259 -34.68 3.70 18.82
N PHE A 260 -34.40 4.59 17.86
CA PHE A 260 -34.55 6.03 18.02
C PHE A 260 -35.87 6.56 17.41
N GLY A 261 -36.79 5.67 17.06
CA GLY A 261 -38.14 6.04 16.62
C GLY A 261 -38.23 6.49 15.17
N LYS A 262 -37.21 6.25 14.32
CA LYS A 262 -37.36 6.47 12.89
C LYS A 262 -38.42 5.52 12.32
N ALA A 263 -39.28 6.05 11.46
CA ALA A 263 -40.30 5.26 10.78
C ALA A 263 -39.67 4.17 9.90
N ASP A 264 -40.37 3.06 9.75
CA ASP A 264 -39.96 2.01 8.83
C ASP A 264 -39.98 2.55 7.39
N GLY A 265 -38.95 2.24 6.61
CA GLY A 265 -38.84 2.75 5.24
C GLY A 265 -37.44 2.72 4.64
N TRP A 266 -37.34 3.20 3.41
CA TRP A 266 -36.08 3.37 2.69
C TRP A 266 -35.41 4.70 3.05
N TYR A 267 -34.14 4.62 3.43
CA TYR A 267 -33.31 5.77 3.77
C TYR A 267 -32.13 5.82 2.81
N GLU A 268 -31.85 7.00 2.29
CA GLU A 268 -30.69 7.22 1.46
C GLU A 268 -29.41 7.05 2.28
N TYR A 269 -28.38 6.49 1.64
CA TYR A 269 -27.03 6.53 2.18
C TYR A 269 -26.55 7.98 2.29
N ASP A 270 -25.72 8.29 3.28
CA ASP A 270 -24.96 9.53 3.18
C ASP A 270 -24.03 9.49 1.98
N LYS A 271 -23.75 10.65 1.39
CA LYS A 271 -23.03 10.77 0.12
C LYS A 271 -21.75 9.94 0.08
N ASN A 272 -20.91 10.03 1.11
CA ASN A 272 -19.64 9.29 1.14
C ASN A 272 -19.90 7.78 1.09
N ASN A 273 -20.80 7.26 1.93
CA ASN A 273 -21.09 5.83 1.91
C ASN A 273 -21.81 5.40 0.61
N ALA A 274 -22.61 6.28 -0.02
CA ALA A 274 -23.23 6.02 -1.31
C ALA A 274 -22.18 5.87 -2.43
N ASP A 275 -21.23 6.82 -2.50
CA ASP A 275 -20.14 6.83 -3.48
C ASP A 275 -19.25 5.57 -3.33
N GLU A 276 -18.97 5.15 -2.09
CA GLU A 276 -18.22 3.92 -1.81
C GLU A 276 -18.98 2.66 -2.24
N VAL A 277 -20.27 2.55 -1.93
CA VAL A 277 -21.07 1.38 -2.31
C VAL A 277 -21.24 1.32 -3.83
N GLU A 278 -21.43 2.45 -4.50
CA GLU A 278 -21.50 2.53 -5.95
C GLU A 278 -20.18 2.08 -6.59
N SER A 279 -19.06 2.62 -6.11
CA SER A 279 -17.72 2.22 -6.53
C SER A 279 -17.51 0.70 -6.43
N LEU A 280 -17.94 0.08 -5.32
CA LEU A 280 -17.84 -1.38 -5.13
C LEU A 280 -18.79 -2.16 -6.02
N TYR A 281 -20.00 -1.63 -6.28
CA TYR A 281 -20.97 -2.22 -7.18
C TYR A 281 -20.46 -2.23 -8.62
N LEU A 282 -19.95 -1.11 -9.13
CA LEU A 282 -19.35 -1.01 -10.46
C LEU A 282 -18.20 -2.02 -10.60
N GLN A 283 -17.37 -2.16 -9.57
CA GLN A 283 -16.32 -3.19 -9.55
C GLN A 283 -16.89 -4.62 -9.62
N TYR A 284 -17.95 -4.89 -8.88
CA TYR A 284 -18.61 -6.20 -8.88
C TYR A 284 -19.24 -6.53 -10.24
N VAL A 285 -19.86 -5.54 -10.89
CA VAL A 285 -20.40 -5.66 -12.25
C VAL A 285 -19.28 -5.87 -13.28
N ALA A 286 -18.24 -5.03 -13.26
CA ALA A 286 -17.10 -5.13 -14.19
C ALA A 286 -16.39 -6.49 -14.09
N SER A 287 -16.29 -7.01 -12.87
CA SER A 287 -15.74 -8.35 -12.61
C SER A 287 -16.71 -9.50 -12.91
N LYS A 288 -17.83 -9.25 -13.62
CA LYS A 288 -18.83 -10.24 -14.01
C LYS A 288 -19.43 -10.99 -12.81
N HIS A 289 -19.71 -10.25 -11.73
CA HIS A 289 -20.38 -10.76 -10.55
C HIS A 289 -19.63 -11.88 -9.81
N VAL A 290 -18.30 -11.90 -9.86
CA VAL A 290 -17.49 -12.92 -9.17
C VAL A 290 -17.76 -12.94 -7.66
N ALA A 291 -18.05 -14.13 -7.11
CA ALA A 291 -18.44 -14.31 -5.72
C ALA A 291 -17.44 -13.77 -4.68
N ARG A 292 -16.14 -13.73 -5.01
CA ARG A 292 -15.10 -13.21 -4.11
C ARG A 292 -15.21 -11.69 -3.86
N LEU A 293 -15.86 -10.95 -4.76
CA LEU A 293 -16.10 -9.51 -4.64
C LEU A 293 -17.55 -9.17 -4.28
N SER A 294 -18.43 -10.17 -4.13
CA SER A 294 -19.84 -9.93 -3.82
C SER A 294 -20.04 -9.36 -2.41
N ALA A 295 -19.21 -9.76 -1.45
CA ALA A 295 -19.23 -9.21 -0.10
C ALA A 295 -17.97 -8.39 0.19
N ARG A 296 -18.18 -7.11 0.52
CA ARG A 296 -17.15 -6.11 0.80
C ARG A 296 -17.37 -5.53 2.20
N PHE A 297 -16.30 -5.06 2.84
CA PHE A 297 -16.40 -4.42 4.15
C PHE A 297 -16.06 -2.94 4.05
N ILE A 298 -17.02 -2.10 4.38
CA ILE A 298 -16.91 -0.64 4.28
C ILE A 298 -16.84 -0.09 5.70
N HIS A 299 -15.81 0.71 5.98
CA HIS A 299 -15.78 1.51 7.19
C HIS A 299 -16.48 2.84 6.95
N SER A 300 -17.60 3.06 7.63
CA SER A 300 -18.34 4.32 7.56
C SER A 300 -17.69 5.32 8.52
N THR A 301 -17.04 6.35 7.99
CA THR A 301 -16.42 7.40 8.80
C THR A 301 -17.45 8.27 9.51
N SER A 302 -18.65 8.42 8.94
CA SER A 302 -19.76 9.19 9.52
C SER A 302 -20.33 8.53 10.78
N SER A 303 -20.43 7.21 10.80
CA SER A 303 -21.01 6.46 11.93
C SER A 303 -19.97 5.78 12.82
N GLY A 304 -18.72 5.64 12.35
CA GLY A 304 -17.67 4.85 13.00
C GLY A 304 -17.88 3.33 12.93
N TYR A 305 -18.98 2.86 12.33
CA TYR A 305 -19.26 1.44 12.19
C TYR A 305 -18.62 0.84 10.93
N THR A 306 -18.45 -0.47 10.95
CA THR A 306 -18.09 -1.25 9.76
C THR A 306 -19.31 -2.05 9.31
N TYR A 307 -19.56 -2.03 8.01
CA TYR A 307 -20.66 -2.76 7.40
C TYR A 307 -20.11 -3.79 6.42
N LYS A 308 -20.63 -5.02 6.51
CA LYS A 308 -20.49 -6.00 5.44
C LYS A 308 -21.58 -5.73 4.43
N VAL A 309 -21.22 -5.24 3.26
CA VAL A 309 -22.14 -5.01 2.14
C VAL A 309 -22.04 -6.20 1.19
N ASN A 310 -23.14 -6.91 1.00
CA ASN A 310 -23.27 -7.99 0.04
C ASN A 310 -24.06 -7.49 -1.17
N LEU A 311 -23.36 -7.30 -2.29
CA LEU A 311 -23.86 -6.81 -3.56
C LEU A 311 -24.61 -7.87 -4.37
N GLY A 312 -24.36 -9.16 -4.09
CA GLY A 312 -25.10 -10.26 -4.71
C GLY A 312 -26.49 -10.42 -4.10
N ASP A 313 -26.57 -10.34 -2.77
CA ASP A 313 -27.84 -10.48 -2.02
C ASP A 313 -28.54 -9.14 -1.78
N LEU A 314 -27.89 -8.03 -2.14
CA LEU A 314 -28.33 -6.66 -1.86
C LEU A 314 -28.70 -6.47 -0.38
N THR A 315 -27.75 -6.80 0.50
CA THR A 315 -27.87 -6.60 1.94
C THR A 315 -26.67 -5.86 2.52
N GLN A 316 -26.88 -5.14 3.62
CA GLN A 316 -25.81 -4.67 4.49
C GLN A 316 -25.99 -5.23 5.90
N THR A 317 -24.89 -5.59 6.55
CA THR A 317 -24.89 -6.07 7.93
C THR A 317 -23.90 -5.28 8.76
N ASN A 318 -24.36 -4.66 9.84
CA ASN A 318 -23.46 -4.02 10.80
C ASN A 318 -22.61 -5.10 11.48
N THR A 319 -21.28 -5.00 11.41
CA THR A 319 -20.40 -6.07 11.89
C THR A 319 -20.33 -6.18 13.42
N ASN A 320 -20.79 -5.15 14.14
CA ASN A 320 -20.79 -5.15 15.60
C ASN A 320 -22.10 -5.71 16.16
N SER A 321 -23.25 -5.28 15.62
CA SER A 321 -24.56 -5.72 16.12
C SER A 321 -25.13 -6.94 15.40
N GLY A 322 -24.61 -7.28 14.22
CA GLY A 322 -25.17 -8.35 13.37
C GLY A 322 -26.50 -7.98 12.70
N LYS A 323 -27.04 -6.77 12.92
CA LYS A 323 -28.30 -6.34 12.27
C LYS A 323 -28.08 -6.22 10.77
N ALA A 324 -28.77 -7.07 10.01
CA ALA A 324 -28.81 -7.06 8.55
C ALA A 324 -29.99 -6.22 8.05
N ARG A 325 -29.80 -5.55 6.92
CA ARG A 325 -30.80 -4.69 6.27
C ARG A 325 -30.74 -4.88 4.76
N PRO A 326 -31.88 -4.91 4.06
CA PRO A 326 -31.92 -4.78 2.62
C PRO A 326 -31.29 -3.45 2.16
N ILE A 327 -30.60 -3.49 1.02
CA ILE A 327 -30.11 -2.30 0.32
C ILE A 327 -30.61 -2.32 -1.11
N LYS A 328 -30.67 -1.16 -1.76
CA LYS A 328 -31.11 -1.07 -3.14
C LYS A 328 -30.46 0.10 -3.85
N ARG A 329 -29.99 -0.16 -5.07
CA ARG A 329 -29.55 0.86 -6.03
C ARG A 329 -30.76 1.33 -6.83
N THR A 330 -30.81 2.62 -7.12
CA THR A 330 -31.76 3.21 -8.07
C THR A 330 -30.99 4.09 -9.04
N THR A 331 -31.51 4.28 -10.25
CA THR A 331 -30.95 5.16 -11.29
C THR A 331 -31.79 6.41 -11.51
N THR A 332 -32.79 6.65 -10.66
CA THR A 332 -33.74 7.76 -10.76
C THR A 332 -33.53 8.80 -9.67
N GLY A 333 -32.56 8.57 -8.76
CA GLY A 333 -32.38 9.35 -7.53
C GLY A 333 -33.58 9.33 -6.58
N LYS A 334 -34.53 8.40 -6.76
CA LYS A 334 -35.74 8.29 -5.94
C LYS A 334 -35.69 7.05 -5.05
N PRO A 335 -36.27 7.10 -3.84
CA PRO A 335 -36.39 5.92 -3.00
C PRO A 335 -37.10 4.77 -3.73
N PRO A 336 -36.72 3.52 -3.45
CA PRO A 336 -37.45 2.37 -3.97
C PRO A 336 -38.91 2.37 -3.53
N SER A 337 -39.79 1.99 -4.46
CA SER A 337 -41.20 1.68 -4.18
C SER A 337 -41.37 0.44 -3.33
#